data_AF-A0A2S1YL24-F1
#
_entry.id   AF-A0A2S1YL24-F1
#
_cell.length_a   1.000
_cell.length_b   1.000
_cell.length_c   1.000
_cell.angle_alpha   90.00
_cell.angle_beta   90.00
_cell.angle_gamma   90.00
#
_symmetry.space_group_name_H-M   'P 1'
#
loop_
_entity.id
_entity.type
_entity.pdbx_description
1 polymer ?
#
loop_
_entity_poly.entity_id
_entity_poly.type
_entity_poly.pdbx_seq_one_letter_code
_entity_poly.pdbx_strand_id
1 'polypeptide(L)'
;MEPIDFFKLQAKNLFRDFKTQKVISENTGGDFNYEYSPKYFHIYDVITDYGIDEENFTLMNAQHVIAKIACFAKWGDLAKASFSELELAKLLFEHQDKIDILSWNLYIAEAQAMNEQLLDAEIQVGIFEQVVIEDNIFDMSIQSYLLKHDF
;
A
#
# COMPACT_ATOMS: atom_id res chain seq x y z
N MET A 1 -8.38 15.40 -9.60
CA MET A 1 -7.43 14.36 -10.04
C MET A 1 -8.17 13.05 -9.83
N GLU A 2 -8.24 12.18 -10.82
CA GLU A 2 -8.92 10.88 -10.64
C GLU A 2 -8.15 10.06 -9.59
N PRO A 3 -8.82 9.38 -8.63
CA PRO A 3 -8.15 8.56 -7.63
C PRO A 3 -7.16 7.55 -8.22
N ILE A 4 -7.43 7.03 -9.41
CA ILE A 4 -6.51 6.11 -10.10
C ILE A 4 -5.15 6.73 -10.44
N ASP A 5 -5.08 8.06 -10.64
CA ASP A 5 -3.83 8.74 -10.96
C ASP A 5 -2.87 8.77 -9.77
N PHE A 6 -3.40 8.73 -8.53
CA PHE A 6 -2.59 8.51 -7.33
C PHE A 6 -1.84 7.18 -7.43
N PHE A 7 -2.53 6.07 -7.70
CA PHE A 7 -1.88 4.76 -7.77
C PHE A 7 -0.93 4.63 -8.96
N LYS A 8 -1.22 5.27 -10.10
CA LYS A 8 -0.27 5.36 -11.22
C LYS A 8 1.01 6.08 -10.80
N LEU A 9 0.90 7.13 -9.99
CA LEU A 9 2.06 7.84 -9.44
C LEU A 9 2.84 6.94 -8.47
N GLN A 10 2.15 6.25 -7.56
CA GLN A 10 2.79 5.32 -6.64
C GLN A 10 3.54 4.20 -7.36
N ALA A 11 2.99 3.63 -8.43
CA ALA A 11 3.67 2.62 -9.23
C ALA A 11 4.94 3.16 -9.89
N LYS A 12 4.91 4.41 -10.36
CA LYS A 12 6.10 5.09 -10.91
C LYS A 12 7.14 5.37 -9.81
N ASN A 13 6.71 5.75 -8.62
CA ASN A 13 7.59 6.01 -7.49
C ASN A 13 8.29 4.74 -7.02
N LEU A 14 7.55 3.65 -6.84
CA LEU A 14 8.13 2.34 -6.51
C LEU A 14 9.14 1.91 -7.58
N PHE A 15 8.77 2.01 -8.85
CA PHE A 15 9.69 1.68 -9.94
C PHE A 15 10.94 2.57 -9.98
N ARG A 16 10.84 3.85 -9.57
CA ARG A 16 12.01 4.73 -9.44
C ARG A 16 12.94 4.28 -8.32
N ASP A 17 12.40 3.83 -7.19
CA ASP A 17 13.21 3.31 -6.09
C ASP A 17 13.94 2.04 -6.50
N PHE A 18 13.27 1.12 -7.21
CA PHE A 18 13.93 -0.06 -7.76
C PHE A 18 15.06 0.26 -8.75
N LYS A 19 14.96 1.37 -9.50
CA LYS A 19 16.04 1.81 -10.40
C LYS A 19 17.29 2.32 -9.68
N THR A 20 17.25 2.49 -8.37
CA THR A 20 18.44 2.86 -7.57
C THR A 20 19.36 1.68 -7.28
N GLN A 21 18.96 0.46 -7.70
CA GLN A 21 19.69 -0.79 -7.55
C GLN A 21 21.17 -0.66 -7.92
N LYS A 22 22.04 -1.12 -7.02
CA LYS A 22 23.48 -1.28 -7.23
C LYS A 22 23.91 -2.65 -6.77
N VAL A 23 24.74 -3.32 -7.58
CA VAL A 23 25.34 -4.61 -7.21
C VAL A 23 26.32 -4.40 -6.04
N ILE A 24 26.16 -5.18 -4.97
CA ILE A 24 27.13 -5.23 -3.88
C ILE A 24 28.27 -6.14 -4.34
N SER A 25 29.46 -5.57 -4.55
CA SER A 25 30.60 -6.31 -5.12
C SER A 25 31.24 -7.32 -4.16
N GLU A 26 30.88 -7.29 -2.88
CA GLU A 26 31.42 -8.20 -1.87
C GLU A 26 30.35 -9.20 -1.45
N ASN A 27 30.66 -10.47 -1.65
CA ASN A 27 29.85 -11.62 -1.28
C ASN A 27 29.89 -11.79 0.25
N THR A 28 29.29 -10.85 0.99
CA THR A 28 29.31 -10.78 2.46
C THR A 28 28.20 -11.58 3.13
N GLY A 29 27.70 -12.63 2.49
CA GLY A 29 26.81 -13.62 3.12
C GLY A 29 25.45 -13.09 3.61
N GLY A 30 25.01 -11.92 3.13
CA GLY A 30 23.68 -11.39 3.38
C GLY A 30 22.66 -11.88 2.34
N ASP A 31 21.38 -11.83 2.69
CA ASP A 31 20.27 -12.35 1.86
C ASP A 31 20.00 -11.52 0.58
N PHE A 32 20.54 -10.30 0.46
CA PHE A 32 20.34 -9.41 -0.69
C PHE A 32 21.64 -9.19 -1.48
N ASN A 33 21.55 -9.33 -2.80
CA ASN A 33 22.66 -9.07 -3.73
C ASN A 33 22.77 -7.59 -4.15
N TYR A 34 21.78 -6.79 -3.75
CA TYR A 34 21.60 -5.42 -4.22
C TYR A 34 21.42 -4.42 -3.08
N GLU A 35 22.04 -3.26 -3.25
CA GLU A 35 21.80 -2.07 -2.45
C GLU A 35 20.85 -1.11 -3.17
N TYR A 36 19.96 -0.48 -2.40
CA TYR A 36 19.02 0.51 -2.89
C TYR A 36 19.17 1.83 -2.13
N SER A 37 18.82 2.94 -2.78
CA SER A 37 18.71 4.27 -2.15
C SER A 37 17.30 4.81 -2.36
N PRO A 38 16.27 4.15 -1.80
CA PRO A 38 14.88 4.48 -2.05
C PRO A 38 14.51 5.85 -1.46
N LYS A 39 13.53 6.51 -2.08
CA LYS A 39 12.97 7.78 -1.61
C LYS A 39 11.52 7.66 -1.17
N TYR A 40 10.78 6.68 -1.67
CA TYR A 40 9.33 6.61 -1.48
C TYR A 40 8.90 5.38 -0.69
N PHE A 41 9.58 4.24 -0.85
CA PHE A 41 9.20 2.97 -0.24
C PHE A 41 10.32 2.32 0.57
N HIS A 42 9.96 1.64 1.65
CA HIS A 42 10.80 0.66 2.32
C HIS A 42 10.96 -0.56 1.42
N ILE A 43 11.89 -0.46 0.45
CA ILE A 43 11.98 -1.39 -0.67
C ILE A 43 12.29 -2.84 -0.27
N TYR A 44 13.08 -3.04 0.79
CA TYR A 44 13.42 -4.38 1.28
C TYR A 44 12.19 -5.12 1.83
N ASP A 45 11.29 -4.40 2.52
CA ASP A 45 10.01 -4.96 2.98
C ASP A 45 9.14 -5.33 1.77
N VAL A 46 9.04 -4.42 0.80
CA VAL A 46 8.29 -4.66 -0.44
C VAL A 46 8.83 -5.87 -1.22
N ILE A 47 10.15 -6.04 -1.31
CA ILE A 47 10.78 -7.19 -1.98
C ILE A 47 10.41 -8.49 -1.27
N THR A 48 10.56 -8.50 0.05
CA THR A 48 10.34 -9.69 0.90
C THR A 48 8.88 -10.12 0.88
N ASP A 49 7.96 -9.19 1.13
CA ASP A 49 6.53 -9.50 1.30
C ASP A 49 5.85 -9.87 -0.01
N TYR A 50 6.35 -9.38 -1.15
CA TYR A 50 5.79 -9.65 -2.47
C TYR A 50 6.60 -10.62 -3.33
N GLY A 51 7.71 -11.16 -2.82
CA GLY A 51 8.55 -12.14 -3.52
C GLY A 51 9.05 -11.63 -4.86
N ILE A 52 9.63 -10.44 -4.88
CA ILE A 52 10.00 -9.74 -6.12
C ILE A 52 11.28 -10.33 -6.73
N ASP A 53 11.23 -10.63 -8.03
CA ASP A 53 12.43 -10.85 -8.84
C ASP A 53 13.09 -9.49 -9.16
N GLU A 54 14.14 -9.18 -8.39
CA GLU A 54 14.88 -7.92 -8.46
C GLU A 54 15.60 -7.71 -9.80
N GLU A 55 15.92 -8.77 -10.56
CA GLU A 55 16.66 -8.67 -11.83
C GLU A 55 15.75 -8.27 -12.99
N ASN A 56 14.47 -8.63 -12.91
CA ASN A 56 13.49 -8.44 -13.98
C ASN A 56 12.34 -7.51 -13.58
N PHE A 57 12.56 -6.61 -12.63
CA PHE A 57 11.50 -5.73 -12.14
C PHE A 57 11.13 -4.63 -13.16
N THR A 58 9.90 -4.66 -13.66
CA THR A 58 9.37 -3.67 -14.61
C THR A 58 8.33 -2.74 -13.97
N LEU A 59 7.95 -1.68 -14.70
CA LEU A 59 6.84 -0.81 -14.28
C LEU A 59 5.52 -1.59 -14.15
N MET A 60 5.30 -2.61 -14.96
CA MET A 60 4.10 -3.45 -14.85
C MET A 60 4.13 -4.26 -13.55
N ASN A 61 5.30 -4.79 -13.15
CA ASN A 61 5.44 -5.44 -11.84
C ASN A 61 5.13 -4.45 -10.71
N ALA A 62 5.66 -3.23 -10.78
CA ALA A 62 5.36 -2.18 -9.80
C ALA A 62 3.86 -1.87 -9.71
N GLN A 63 3.15 -1.79 -10.85
CA GLN A 63 1.70 -1.61 -10.87
C GLN A 63 0.95 -2.75 -10.15
N HIS A 64 1.37 -4.00 -10.37
CA HIS A 64 0.76 -5.14 -9.68
C HIS A 64 1.06 -5.14 -8.17
N VAL A 65 2.26 -4.75 -7.77
CA VAL A 65 2.62 -4.60 -6.35
C VAL A 65 1.78 -3.52 -5.69
N ILE A 66 1.68 -2.33 -6.29
CA ILE A 66 0.82 -1.25 -5.78
C ILE A 66 -0.64 -1.68 -5.66
N ALA A 67 -1.16 -2.45 -6.62
CA ALA A 67 -2.51 -2.99 -6.52
C ALA A 67 -2.68 -3.89 -5.29
N LYS A 68 -1.72 -4.78 -5.02
CA LYS A 68 -1.75 -5.64 -3.83
C LYS A 68 -1.65 -4.85 -2.53
N ILE A 69 -0.78 -3.85 -2.48
CA ILE A 69 -0.65 -2.93 -1.35
C ILE A 69 -1.96 -2.17 -1.11
N ALA A 70 -2.66 -1.77 -2.18
CA ALA A 70 -3.98 -1.16 -2.16
C ALA A 70 -5.13 -2.18 -1.98
N CYS A 71 -4.82 -3.43 -1.63
CA CYS A 71 -5.77 -4.50 -1.32
C CYS A 71 -6.57 -5.05 -2.52
N PHE A 72 -6.04 -4.91 -3.74
CA PHE A 72 -6.56 -5.55 -4.95
C PHE A 72 -5.67 -6.70 -5.41
N ALA A 73 -6.26 -7.72 -6.03
CA ALA A 73 -5.51 -8.88 -6.52
C ALA A 73 -4.49 -8.52 -7.63
N LYS A 74 -4.83 -7.55 -8.49
CA LYS A 74 -4.01 -7.12 -9.63
C LYS A 74 -4.38 -5.71 -10.09
N TRP A 75 -3.46 -5.08 -10.83
CA TRP A 75 -3.64 -3.74 -11.38
C TRP A 75 -4.92 -3.56 -12.20
N GLY A 76 -5.30 -4.58 -12.98
CA GLY A 76 -6.52 -4.51 -13.80
C GLY A 76 -7.82 -4.40 -13.00
N ASP A 77 -7.83 -4.88 -11.76
CA ASP A 77 -9.00 -4.79 -10.87
C ASP A 77 -9.02 -3.41 -10.22
N LEU A 78 -7.88 -2.95 -9.67
CA LEU A 78 -7.72 -1.58 -9.15
C LEU A 78 -8.10 -0.54 -10.21
N ALA A 79 -7.60 -0.67 -11.44
CA ALA A 79 -7.83 0.30 -12.51
C ALA A 79 -9.29 0.40 -12.99
N LYS A 80 -10.14 -0.56 -12.62
CA LYS A 80 -11.58 -0.60 -12.96
C LYS A 80 -12.48 -0.36 -11.76
N ALA A 81 -11.91 -0.22 -10.56
CA ALA A 81 -12.65 0.05 -9.35
C ALA A 81 -13.40 1.39 -9.46
N SER A 82 -14.52 1.46 -8.76
CA SER A 82 -15.32 2.68 -8.65
C SER A 82 -14.54 3.78 -7.92
N PHE A 83 -15.04 5.02 -8.02
CA PHE A 83 -14.42 6.17 -7.35
C PHE A 83 -14.28 5.94 -5.85
N SER A 84 -15.36 5.51 -5.16
CA SER A 84 -15.37 5.30 -3.71
C SER A 84 -14.45 4.14 -3.28
N GLU A 85 -14.36 3.07 -4.08
CA GLU A 85 -13.41 1.98 -3.82
C GLU A 85 -11.96 2.46 -3.94
N LEU A 86 -11.65 3.31 -4.92
CA LEU A 86 -10.31 3.88 -5.08
C LEU A 86 -9.98 4.88 -3.98
N GLU A 87 -10.96 5.64 -3.50
CA GLU A 87 -10.81 6.58 -2.39
C GLU A 87 -10.53 5.85 -1.07
N LEU A 88 -11.33 4.82 -0.75
CA LEU A 88 -11.09 3.96 0.40
C LEU A 88 -9.72 3.29 0.33
N ALA A 89 -9.37 2.72 -0.83
CA ALA A 89 -8.07 2.10 -1.02
C ALA A 89 -6.91 3.10 -0.86
N LYS A 90 -7.12 4.37 -1.23
CA LYS A 90 -6.12 5.42 -1.05
C LYS A 90 -5.93 5.74 0.44
N LEU A 91 -7.01 5.87 1.19
CA LEU A 91 -6.96 6.09 2.64
C LEU A 91 -6.22 4.95 3.35
N LEU A 92 -6.58 3.71 3.05
CA LEU A 92 -5.90 2.52 3.58
C LEU A 92 -4.41 2.50 3.20
N PHE A 93 -4.07 2.91 1.98
CA PHE A 93 -2.70 2.96 1.50
C PHE A 93 -1.86 4.04 2.20
N GLU A 94 -2.41 5.24 2.41
CA GLU A 94 -1.70 6.37 3.03
C GLU A 94 -1.56 6.22 4.56
N HIS A 95 -2.43 5.43 5.18
CA HIS A 95 -2.51 5.25 6.64
C HIS A 95 -2.21 3.82 7.11
N GLN A 96 -1.39 3.08 6.35
CA GLN A 96 -0.94 1.71 6.70
C GLN A 96 -0.26 1.62 8.05
N ASP A 97 0.35 2.70 8.51
CA ASP A 97 0.98 2.79 9.83
C ASP A 97 -0.01 2.84 10.99
N LYS A 98 -1.27 3.20 10.72
CA LYS A 98 -2.33 3.30 11.73
C LYS A 98 -3.17 2.02 11.82
N ILE A 99 -3.47 1.43 10.68
CA ILE A 99 -4.30 0.22 10.60
C ILE A 99 -3.93 -0.62 9.39
N ASP A 100 -3.73 -1.92 9.61
CA ASP A 100 -3.57 -2.87 8.52
C ASP A 100 -4.93 -3.29 7.93
N ILE A 101 -4.90 -3.85 6.73
CA ILE A 101 -6.11 -4.26 6.01
C ILE A 101 -6.92 -5.34 6.74
N LEU A 102 -6.27 -6.26 7.46
CA LEU A 102 -6.98 -7.34 8.16
C LEU A 102 -7.78 -6.74 9.32
N SER A 103 -7.14 -5.87 10.10
CA SER A 103 -7.75 -5.12 11.20
C SER A 103 -8.89 -4.24 10.71
N TRP A 104 -8.72 -3.54 9.58
CA TRP A 104 -9.81 -2.76 8.96
C TRP A 104 -11.00 -3.64 8.54
N ASN A 105 -10.74 -4.75 7.85
CA ASN A 105 -11.78 -5.66 7.40
C ASN A 105 -12.55 -6.28 8.57
N LEU A 106 -11.86 -6.60 9.67
CA LEU A 106 -12.50 -7.09 10.89
C LEU A 106 -13.39 -6.02 11.52
N TYR A 107 -12.89 -4.79 11.65
CA TYR A 107 -13.66 -3.66 12.17
C TYR A 107 -14.95 -3.42 11.37
N ILE A 108 -14.85 -3.39 10.04
CA ILE A 108 -16.01 -3.21 9.17
C ILE A 108 -16.96 -4.41 9.22
N ALA A 109 -16.46 -5.65 9.31
CA ALA A 109 -17.30 -6.83 9.43
C ALA A 109 -18.12 -6.82 10.74
N GLU A 110 -17.50 -6.44 11.85
CA GLU A 110 -18.17 -6.27 13.14
C GLU A 110 -19.22 -5.15 13.10
N ALA A 111 -18.85 -3.99 12.55
CA ALA A 111 -19.78 -2.89 12.35
C ALA A 111 -20.96 -3.30 11.45
N GLN A 112 -20.70 -4.00 10.34
CA GLN A 112 -21.73 -4.48 9.42
C GLN A 112 -22.71 -5.44 10.10
N ALA A 113 -22.22 -6.32 10.99
CA ALA A 113 -23.09 -7.25 11.71
C ALA A 113 -24.08 -6.54 12.65
N MET A 114 -23.78 -5.31 13.06
CA MET A 114 -24.63 -4.47 13.91
C MET A 114 -25.47 -3.46 13.11
N ASN A 115 -25.31 -3.38 11.79
CA ASN A 115 -25.99 -2.43 10.93
C ASN A 115 -26.87 -3.14 9.89
N GLU A 116 -28.09 -2.63 9.68
CA GLU A 116 -28.99 -3.16 8.65
C GLU A 116 -28.59 -2.73 7.24
N GLN A 117 -27.96 -1.57 7.12
CA GLN A 117 -27.46 -1.04 5.86
C GLN A 117 -26.10 -1.65 5.52
N LEU A 118 -25.89 -1.99 4.24
CA LEU A 118 -24.59 -2.38 3.72
C LEU A 118 -23.60 -1.20 3.84
N LEU A 119 -22.49 -1.42 4.52
CA LEU A 119 -21.36 -0.50 4.62
C LEU A 119 -20.52 -0.64 3.35
N ASP A 120 -21.01 -0.11 2.24
CA ASP A 120 -20.28 -0.06 0.98
C ASP A 120 -19.05 0.87 1.07
N ALA A 121 -18.28 0.96 -0.03
CA ALA A 121 -17.04 1.73 -0.04
C ALA A 121 -17.26 3.22 0.26
N GLU A 122 -18.38 3.82 -0.17
CA GLU A 122 -18.67 5.24 0.08
C GLU A 122 -18.88 5.49 1.58
N ILE A 123 -19.65 4.61 2.25
CA ILE A 123 -19.85 4.71 3.69
C ILE A 123 -18.56 4.43 4.45
N GLN A 124 -17.79 3.44 4.00
CA GLN A 124 -16.50 3.09 4.60
C GLN A 124 -15.48 4.24 4.53
N VAL A 125 -15.47 5.06 3.48
CA VAL A 125 -14.63 6.28 3.41
C VAL A 125 -14.95 7.19 4.60
N GLY A 126 -16.22 7.52 4.82
CA GLY A 126 -16.61 8.38 5.94
C GLY A 126 -16.32 7.77 7.31
N ILE A 127 -16.50 6.45 7.45
CA ILE A 127 -16.11 5.74 8.68
C ILE A 127 -14.60 5.86 8.88
N PHE A 128 -13.78 5.60 7.86
CA PHE A 128 -12.33 5.62 7.96
C PHE A 128 -11.82 6.99 8.38
N GLU A 129 -12.32 8.06 7.75
CA GLU A 129 -11.98 9.44 8.10
C GLU A 129 -12.28 9.71 9.58
N GLN A 130 -13.47 9.37 10.07
CA GLN A 130 -13.82 9.57 11.48
C GLN A 130 -12.92 8.76 12.41
N VAL A 131 -12.84 7.44 12.22
CA VAL A 131 -12.29 6.56 13.26
C VAL A 131 -10.76 6.45 13.21
N VAL A 132 -10.16 6.48 12.02
CA VAL A 132 -8.71 6.31 11.83
C VAL A 132 -7.99 7.66 11.83
N ILE A 133 -8.59 8.68 11.22
CA ILE A 133 -7.94 9.99 11.05
C ILE A 133 -8.29 10.93 12.20
N GLU A 134 -9.59 11.20 12.42
CA GLU A 134 -10.02 12.19 13.41
C GLU A 134 -9.91 11.68 14.85
N ASP A 135 -10.56 10.56 15.16
CA ASP A 135 -10.60 10.00 16.51
C ASP A 135 -9.32 9.23 16.86
N ASN A 136 -8.57 8.79 15.83
CA ASN A 136 -7.32 8.04 15.95
C ASN A 136 -7.43 6.88 16.95
N ILE A 137 -8.51 6.10 16.87
CA ILE A 137 -8.84 5.07 17.88
C ILE A 137 -7.91 3.85 17.82
N PHE A 138 -7.19 3.68 16.71
CA PHE A 138 -6.22 2.60 16.54
C PHE A 138 -4.85 3.05 17.02
N ASP A 139 -4.42 2.52 18.16
CA ASP A 139 -3.07 2.67 18.70
C ASP A 139 -2.24 1.41 18.38
N MET A 140 -2.05 1.17 17.08
CA MET A 140 -1.22 0.07 16.59
C MET A 140 0.08 0.63 16.01
N SER A 141 1.21 0.04 16.38
CA SER A 141 2.50 0.34 15.74
C SER A 141 2.67 -0.59 14.54
N ILE A 142 2.18 -0.18 13.38
CA ILE A 142 2.26 -0.97 12.14
C ILE A 142 3.34 -0.38 11.24
N GLN A 143 4.17 -1.26 10.68
CA GLN A 143 5.19 -0.86 9.71
C GLN A 143 4.50 -0.52 8.39
N SER A 144 4.69 0.71 7.91
CA SER A 144 4.24 1.13 6.59
C SER A 144 5.28 0.81 5.53
N TYR A 145 4.84 0.46 4.32
CA TYR A 145 5.74 0.38 3.17
C TYR A 145 6.20 1.75 2.69
N LEU A 146 5.53 2.84 3.09
CA LEU A 146 5.86 4.19 2.68
C LEU A 146 6.95 4.76 3.57
N LEU A 147 8.00 5.29 2.95
CA LEU A 147 8.98 6.12 3.65
C LEU A 147 8.31 7.44 4.00
N LYS A 148 7.97 7.60 5.28
CA LYS A 148 7.54 8.89 5.81
C LYS A 148 8.77 9.76 5.97
N HIS A 149 8.84 10.85 5.20
CA HIS A 149 9.82 11.88 5.48
C HIS A 149 9.31 12.67 6.67
N ASP A 150 10.00 12.56 7.81
CA ASP A 150 9.88 13.56 8.87
C ASP A 150 10.30 14.91 8.27
N PHE A 151 9.36 15.85 8.21
CA PHE A 151 9.62 17.23 7.79
C PHE A 151 10.09 18.07 8.97
#